data_AF-Q6HGN0-F1
#
_entry.id   AF-Q6HGN0-F1
#
_cell.length_a   1.000
_cell.length_b   1.000
_cell.length_c   1.000
_cell.angle_alpha   90.00
_cell.angle_beta   90.00
_cell.angle_gamma   90.00
#
_symmetry.space_group_name_H-M   'P 1'
#
loop_
_entity.id
_entity.type
_entity.pdbx_description
1 polymer ?
#
loop_
_entity_poly.entity_id
_entity_poly.type
_entity_poly.pdbx_seq_one_letter_code
_entity_poly.pdbx_strand_id
1 'polypeptide(L)'
;MFGTPAEEGGPNGSAKSSYVKAGLFKNIDAALMIHPSGKTATTSPSLAVDPLDFHFYGKTAHAAASPEEGINALDAVIQLYNSINALRQQLPSDVKIHGVITEGGKAPNIIPDYAAARFFIRAATRKRCAEVTEKVKNIAQGAALATGTKVKIHQFQNEIDELLVTKTFNEVVAEELELQGEDVNRKERFGIGSTDAGNVSQVVPTIHPYIKIGPDDLIAHTNEFREAARSELGDKALITSAKALANTAYRLITEEGLLEKVKEEFREAQRNQG
;
A
#
# COMPACT_ATOMS: atom_id res chain seq x y z
N MET A 1 -13.68 17.38 4.99
CA MET A 1 -12.21 17.23 4.90
C MET A 1 -11.74 16.26 5.96
N PHE A 2 -10.95 15.25 5.60
CA PHE A 2 -10.38 14.28 6.53
C PHE A 2 -8.87 14.50 6.64
N GLY A 3 -8.35 14.69 7.86
CA GLY A 3 -6.91 14.62 8.12
C GLY A 3 -6.49 13.14 8.18
N THR A 4 -5.63 12.70 7.27
CA THR A 4 -5.31 11.27 7.09
C THR A 4 -3.81 11.00 7.32
N PRO A 5 -3.36 10.92 8.58
CA PRO A 5 -1.94 10.76 8.89
C PRO A 5 -1.40 9.39 8.46
N ALA A 6 -0.07 9.31 8.33
CA ALA A 6 0.69 8.07 8.14
C ALA A 6 0.28 7.24 6.90
N GLU A 7 -0.02 7.90 5.77
CA GLU A 7 -0.31 7.23 4.49
C GLU A 7 0.85 6.31 4.05
N GLU A 8 2.09 6.79 4.18
CA GLU A 8 3.35 6.07 3.93
C GLU A 8 3.54 4.80 4.78
N GLY A 9 2.69 4.60 5.80
CA GLY A 9 2.73 3.46 6.70
C GLY A 9 3.53 3.73 7.98
N GLY A 10 4.14 2.67 8.52
CA GLY A 10 4.79 2.66 9.84
C GLY A 10 3.86 2.17 10.96
N PRO A 11 4.33 2.12 12.22
CA PRO A 11 3.53 1.57 13.33
C PRO A 11 2.13 2.20 13.41
N ASN A 12 1.09 1.39 13.30
CA ASN A 12 -0.32 1.83 13.25
C ASN A 12 -0.64 2.83 12.11
N GLY A 13 0.13 2.81 11.03
CA GLY A 13 -0.04 3.65 9.87
C GLY A 13 -1.25 3.26 9.00
N SER A 14 -1.39 3.99 7.89
CA SER A 14 -2.49 3.88 6.94
C SER A 14 -3.85 4.24 7.57
N ALA A 15 -3.96 5.48 8.07
CA ALA A 15 -5.12 5.93 8.84
C ALA A 15 -6.45 5.83 8.06
N LYS A 16 -6.44 5.93 6.73
CA LYS A 16 -7.68 5.79 5.93
C LYS A 16 -8.27 4.40 6.08
N SER A 17 -7.45 3.36 6.20
CA SER A 17 -7.90 2.00 6.52
C SER A 17 -8.60 1.95 7.88
N SER A 18 -8.03 2.57 8.93
CA SER A 18 -8.68 2.69 10.24
C SER A 18 -10.02 3.45 10.17
N TYR A 19 -10.10 4.51 9.36
CA TYR A 19 -11.31 5.32 9.22
C TYR A 19 -12.43 4.55 8.53
N VAL A 20 -12.10 3.76 7.51
CA VAL A 20 -13.03 2.85 6.85
C VAL A 20 -13.55 1.80 7.84
N LYS A 21 -12.67 1.15 8.59
CA LYS A 21 -13.05 0.18 9.64
C LYS A 21 -13.96 0.80 10.72
N ALA A 22 -13.70 2.05 11.09
CA ALA A 22 -14.53 2.81 12.03
C ALA A 22 -15.85 3.33 11.42
N GLY A 23 -16.07 3.16 10.11
CA GLY A 23 -17.28 3.58 9.42
C GLY A 23 -17.41 5.08 9.19
N LEU A 24 -16.29 5.83 9.20
CA LEU A 24 -16.31 7.30 9.06
C LEU A 24 -16.76 7.78 7.67
N PHE A 25 -16.76 6.91 6.67
CA PHE A 25 -17.19 7.20 5.30
C PHE A 25 -18.66 6.83 5.01
N LYS A 26 -19.42 6.30 5.99
CA LYS A 26 -20.80 5.80 5.76
C LYS A 26 -21.78 6.82 5.18
N ASN A 27 -21.60 8.11 5.48
CA ASN A 27 -22.46 9.20 5.02
C ASN A 27 -21.74 10.11 4.01
N ILE A 28 -20.72 9.59 3.33
CA ILE A 28 -19.95 10.30 2.31
C ILE A 28 -20.30 9.71 0.95
N ASP A 29 -20.64 10.56 -0.01
CA ASP A 29 -21.06 10.11 -1.35
C ASP A 29 -19.91 9.86 -2.32
N ALA A 30 -18.79 10.56 -2.14
CA ALA A 30 -17.57 10.45 -2.94
C ALA A 30 -16.36 11.01 -2.16
N ALA A 31 -15.16 10.49 -2.43
CA ALA A 31 -13.90 10.97 -1.87
C ALA A 31 -12.97 11.48 -2.98
N LEU A 32 -12.32 12.62 -2.71
CA LEU A 32 -11.49 13.33 -3.67
C LEU A 32 -10.12 13.65 -3.06
N MET A 33 -9.05 13.41 -3.82
CA MET A 33 -7.68 13.76 -3.47
C MET A 33 -6.86 13.92 -4.76
N ILE A 34 -5.75 14.67 -4.72
CA ILE A 34 -4.75 14.71 -5.79
C ILE A 34 -3.37 14.52 -5.16
N HIS A 35 -2.51 13.79 -5.86
CA HIS A 35 -1.13 13.54 -5.43
C HIS A 35 -0.13 14.23 -6.38
N PRO A 36 0.96 14.85 -5.90
CA PRO A 36 2.01 15.37 -6.78
C PRO A 36 2.73 14.25 -7.56
N SER A 37 3.23 14.54 -8.76
CA SER A 37 4.01 13.60 -9.59
C SER A 37 4.85 14.33 -10.65
N GLY A 38 5.67 13.58 -11.40
CA GLY A 38 6.35 14.09 -12.60
C GLY A 38 5.40 14.32 -13.79
N LYS A 39 4.19 13.75 -13.78
CA LYS A 39 3.18 13.93 -14.84
C LYS A 39 1.78 14.06 -14.27
N THR A 40 0.93 14.85 -14.93
CA THR A 40 -0.50 14.90 -14.62
C THR A 40 -1.19 13.67 -15.23
N ALA A 41 -1.98 12.96 -14.43
CA ALA A 41 -2.61 11.70 -14.86
C ALA A 41 -3.88 11.40 -14.05
N THR A 42 -4.79 10.63 -14.64
CA THR A 42 -5.98 10.14 -13.93
C THR A 42 -5.64 9.05 -12.90
N THR A 43 -6.59 8.76 -12.02
CA THR A 43 -6.46 7.68 -11.04
C THR A 43 -6.23 6.35 -11.76
N SER A 44 -5.27 5.56 -11.29
CA SER A 44 -5.00 4.20 -11.78
C SER A 44 -5.17 3.19 -10.66
N PRO A 45 -5.37 1.89 -10.98
CA PRO A 45 -5.40 0.85 -9.96
C PRO A 45 -4.11 0.80 -9.15
N SER A 46 -4.22 0.59 -7.83
CA SER A 46 -3.08 0.41 -6.91
C SER A 46 -3.02 -1.03 -6.38
N LEU A 47 -1.91 -1.41 -5.73
CA LEU A 47 -1.75 -2.75 -5.17
C LEU A 47 -2.26 -2.81 -3.72
N ALA A 48 -2.95 -3.90 -3.38
CA ALA A 48 -3.20 -4.29 -1.98
C ALA A 48 -1.89 -4.69 -1.28
N VAL A 49 -1.82 -4.48 0.04
CA VAL A 49 -0.62 -4.71 0.85
C VAL A 49 -0.95 -5.32 2.19
N ASP A 50 -0.23 -6.40 2.54
CA ASP A 50 -0.12 -6.89 3.92
C ASP A 50 1.26 -6.61 4.51
N PRO A 51 1.32 -5.83 5.60
CA PRO A 51 2.54 -5.52 6.32
C PRO A 51 2.68 -6.41 7.56
N LEU A 52 3.67 -7.30 7.57
CA LEU A 52 3.84 -8.30 8.63
C LEU A 52 5.23 -8.26 9.27
N ASP A 53 5.24 -8.32 10.59
CA ASP A 53 6.40 -8.66 11.40
C ASP A 53 6.34 -10.12 11.84
N PHE A 54 7.48 -10.80 11.75
CA PHE A 54 7.69 -12.18 12.17
C PHE A 54 8.74 -12.19 13.28
N HIS A 55 8.34 -12.54 14.49
CA HIS A 55 9.20 -12.60 15.67
C HIS A 55 9.42 -14.06 16.06
N PHE A 56 10.65 -14.54 15.94
CA PHE A 56 11.03 -15.89 16.34
C PHE A 56 11.69 -15.88 17.72
N TYR A 57 11.30 -16.83 18.56
CA TYR A 57 11.77 -17.01 19.92
C TYR A 57 12.33 -18.41 20.10
N GLY A 58 13.57 -18.50 20.59
CA GLY A 58 14.34 -19.70 20.82
C GLY A 58 14.95 -19.73 22.21
N LYS A 59 16.20 -20.18 22.32
CA LYS A 59 16.94 -20.35 23.59
C LYS A 59 18.42 -20.12 23.35
N THR A 60 19.03 -19.25 24.13
CA THR A 60 20.46 -18.95 24.04
C THR A 60 21.30 -20.12 24.52
N ALA A 61 22.41 -20.36 23.82
CA ALA A 61 23.51 -21.21 24.29
C ALA A 61 24.84 -20.71 23.70
N HIS A 62 25.95 -21.18 24.26
CA HIS A 62 27.28 -20.88 23.72
C HIS A 62 27.50 -21.64 22.41
N ALA A 63 27.65 -20.91 21.31
CA ALA A 63 27.62 -21.49 19.95
C ALA A 63 28.69 -22.58 19.72
N ALA A 64 29.84 -22.51 20.39
CA ALA A 64 30.91 -23.50 20.26
C ALA A 64 30.95 -24.56 21.38
N ALA A 65 30.38 -24.29 22.55
CA ALA A 65 30.65 -25.10 23.75
C ALA A 65 29.47 -25.98 24.14
N SER A 66 28.24 -25.54 23.84
CA SER A 66 27.02 -26.30 24.11
C SER A 66 25.93 -25.97 23.08
N PRO A 67 26.20 -26.01 21.76
CA PRO A 67 25.22 -25.64 20.75
C PRO A 67 23.93 -26.46 20.83
N GLU A 68 24.02 -27.73 21.23
CA GLU A 68 22.90 -28.67 21.41
C GLU A 68 21.87 -28.23 22.46
N GLU A 69 22.26 -27.34 23.38
CA GLU A 69 21.35 -26.77 24.38
C GLU A 69 20.57 -25.56 23.87
N GLY A 70 20.91 -25.04 22.68
CA GLY A 70 20.31 -23.86 22.07
C GLY A 70 19.15 -24.16 21.12
N ILE A 71 18.31 -23.15 20.90
CA ILE A 71 17.27 -23.12 19.87
C ILE A 71 17.48 -21.82 19.09
N ASN A 72 17.91 -21.92 17.84
CA ASN A 72 18.42 -20.77 17.09
C ASN A 72 17.30 -19.99 16.37
N ALA A 73 16.97 -18.80 16.88
CA ALA A 73 15.96 -17.92 16.28
C ALA A 73 16.41 -17.32 14.94
N LEU A 74 17.70 -17.07 14.75
CA LEU A 74 18.21 -16.54 13.48
C LEU A 74 18.05 -17.57 12.35
N ASP A 75 18.31 -18.85 12.62
CA ASP A 75 18.12 -19.91 11.62
C ASP A 75 16.66 -19.98 11.15
N ALA A 76 15.69 -19.72 12.04
CA ALA A 76 14.27 -19.68 11.67
C ALA A 76 13.96 -18.50 10.72
N VAL A 77 14.57 -17.34 10.94
CA VAL A 77 14.47 -16.20 10.01
C VAL A 77 15.11 -16.52 8.66
N ILE A 78 16.28 -17.17 8.65
CA ILE A 78 16.93 -17.58 7.39
C ILE A 78 16.08 -18.59 6.62
N GLN A 79 15.48 -19.56 7.31
CA GLN A 79 14.55 -20.51 6.69
C GLN A 79 13.30 -19.82 6.13
N LEU A 80 12.71 -18.86 6.87
CA LEU A 80 11.61 -18.03 6.37
C LEU A 80 11.99 -17.35 5.02
N TYR A 81 13.17 -16.72 4.95
CA TYR A 81 13.66 -16.09 3.72
C TYR A 81 13.82 -17.10 2.57
N ASN A 82 14.47 -18.23 2.83
CA ASN A 82 14.72 -19.25 1.81
C ASN A 82 13.42 -19.84 1.26
N SER A 83 12.46 -20.14 2.14
CA SER A 83 11.15 -20.65 1.74
C SER A 83 10.31 -19.61 1.01
N ILE A 84 10.37 -18.32 1.38
CA ILE A 84 9.75 -17.23 0.60
C ILE A 84 10.39 -17.14 -0.79
N ASN A 85 11.71 -17.28 -0.90
CA ASN A 85 12.40 -17.28 -2.20
C ASN A 85 11.90 -18.42 -3.10
N ALA A 86 11.71 -19.63 -2.55
CA ALA A 86 11.12 -20.75 -3.28
C ALA A 86 9.65 -20.50 -3.67
N LEU A 87 8.85 -19.90 -2.78
CA LEU A 87 7.45 -19.57 -3.05
C LEU A 87 7.29 -18.66 -4.27
N ARG A 88 8.21 -17.70 -4.49
CA ARG A 88 8.13 -16.74 -5.61
C ARG A 88 7.99 -17.38 -6.99
N GLN A 89 8.54 -18.57 -7.21
CA GLN A 89 8.39 -19.30 -8.48
C GLN A 89 6.92 -19.66 -8.76
N GLN A 90 6.12 -19.89 -7.71
CA GLN A 90 4.74 -20.36 -7.77
C GLN A 90 3.71 -19.24 -7.61
N LEU A 91 4.15 -17.98 -7.76
CA LEU A 91 3.29 -16.80 -7.63
C LEU A 91 3.09 -16.12 -8.99
N PRO A 92 1.89 -15.55 -9.23
CA PRO A 92 1.66 -14.67 -10.36
C PRO A 92 2.64 -13.49 -10.42
N SER A 93 2.83 -12.93 -11.62
CA SER A 93 3.79 -11.85 -11.86
C SER A 93 3.41 -10.52 -11.20
N ASP A 94 2.14 -10.31 -10.84
CA ASP A 94 1.66 -9.12 -10.12
C ASP A 94 1.96 -9.18 -8.61
N VAL A 95 2.35 -10.34 -8.09
CA VAL A 95 2.68 -10.49 -6.67
C VAL A 95 4.11 -10.03 -6.39
N LYS A 96 4.30 -9.33 -5.27
CA LYS A 96 5.62 -8.88 -4.79
C LYS A 96 5.74 -9.15 -3.29
N ILE A 97 6.83 -9.81 -2.89
CA ILE A 97 7.15 -10.05 -1.48
C ILE A 97 8.57 -9.57 -1.23
N HIS A 98 8.71 -8.58 -0.36
CA HIS A 98 10.00 -7.96 -0.01
C HIS A 98 10.05 -7.69 1.49
N GLY A 99 11.25 -7.73 2.06
CA GLY A 99 11.41 -7.61 3.51
C GLY A 99 12.86 -7.50 3.96
N VAL A 100 13.03 -7.16 5.23
CA VAL A 100 14.32 -6.97 5.91
C VAL A 100 14.37 -7.77 7.21
N ILE A 101 15.57 -8.22 7.58
CA ILE A 101 15.84 -8.74 8.92
C ILE A 101 16.03 -7.54 9.84
N THR A 102 15.11 -7.33 10.77
CA THR A 102 15.14 -6.20 11.70
C THR A 102 16.01 -6.48 12.92
N GLU A 103 16.11 -7.74 13.32
CA GLU A 103 16.92 -8.22 14.44
C GLU A 103 17.50 -9.59 14.09
N GLY A 104 18.82 -9.73 14.11
CA GLY A 104 19.53 -10.92 13.61
C GLY A 104 20.56 -11.51 14.56
N GLY A 105 20.48 -11.19 15.86
CA GLY A 105 21.49 -11.55 16.86
C GLY A 105 22.56 -10.47 17.05
N LYS A 106 23.27 -10.53 18.19
CA LYS A 106 24.19 -9.47 18.66
C LYS A 106 25.65 -9.89 18.74
N ALA A 107 25.92 -11.19 18.85
CA ALA A 107 27.27 -11.73 18.99
C ALA A 107 27.36 -13.11 18.32
N PRO A 108 28.43 -13.39 17.54
CA PRO A 108 28.54 -14.62 16.77
C PRO A 108 28.82 -15.87 17.63
N ASN A 109 29.33 -15.69 18.85
CA ASN A 109 29.59 -16.79 19.80
C ASN A 109 28.37 -17.17 20.65
N ILE A 110 27.22 -16.52 20.43
CA ILE A 110 25.97 -16.72 21.18
C ILE A 110 24.88 -17.10 20.20
N ILE A 111 24.21 -18.25 20.43
CA ILE A 111 23.02 -18.63 19.67
C ILE A 111 21.90 -17.62 19.97
N PRO A 112 21.35 -16.91 18.96
CA PRO A 112 20.27 -15.95 19.19
C PRO A 112 19.00 -16.64 19.70
N ASP A 113 18.50 -16.23 20.85
CA ASP A 113 17.18 -16.61 21.37
C ASP A 113 16.04 -15.77 20.79
N TYR A 114 16.37 -14.70 20.07
CA TYR A 114 15.41 -13.83 19.41
C TYR A 114 15.96 -13.31 18.09
N ALA A 115 15.11 -13.37 17.05
CA ALA A 115 15.36 -12.75 15.76
C ALA A 115 14.02 -12.34 15.14
N ALA A 116 14.03 -11.31 14.30
CA ALA A 116 12.83 -10.78 13.68
C ALA A 116 13.06 -10.31 12.26
N ALA A 117 12.01 -10.41 11.45
CA ALA A 117 11.97 -9.89 10.09
C ALA A 117 10.65 -9.19 9.81
N ARG A 118 10.70 -8.19 8.93
CA ARG A 118 9.55 -7.41 8.46
C ARG A 118 9.38 -7.59 6.97
N PHE A 119 8.16 -7.89 6.53
CA PHE A 119 7.83 -8.05 5.12
C PHE A 119 6.60 -7.24 4.73
N PHE A 120 6.60 -6.80 3.48
CA PHE A 120 5.41 -6.42 2.74
C PHE A 120 5.09 -7.53 1.72
N ILE A 121 3.83 -7.97 1.73
CA ILE A 121 3.23 -8.80 0.69
C ILE A 121 2.31 -7.90 -0.12
N ARG A 122 2.43 -7.91 -1.45
CA ARG A 122 1.60 -7.11 -2.35
C ARG A 122 1.02 -7.96 -3.46
N ALA A 123 -0.20 -7.66 -3.87
CA ALA A 123 -0.84 -8.22 -5.07
C ALA A 123 -1.81 -7.21 -5.70
N ALA A 124 -2.26 -7.49 -6.92
CA ALA A 124 -3.21 -6.62 -7.62
C ALA A 124 -4.58 -6.53 -6.94
N THR A 125 -4.98 -7.55 -6.16
CA THR A 125 -6.26 -7.56 -5.44
C THR A 125 -6.10 -7.99 -3.99
N ARG A 126 -7.03 -7.53 -3.14
CA ARG A 126 -7.04 -7.83 -1.72
C ARG A 126 -7.16 -9.32 -1.45
N LYS A 127 -8.04 -9.99 -2.20
CA LYS A 127 -8.23 -11.44 -2.14
C LYS A 127 -6.93 -12.19 -2.44
N ARG A 128 -6.26 -11.86 -3.55
CA ARG A 128 -4.98 -12.48 -3.92
C ARG A 128 -3.91 -12.23 -2.87
N CYS A 129 -3.82 -11.00 -2.37
CA CYS A 129 -2.83 -10.66 -1.36
C CYS A 129 -3.06 -11.46 -0.06
N ALA A 130 -4.32 -11.63 0.36
CA ALA A 130 -4.66 -12.48 1.51
C ALA A 130 -4.28 -13.96 1.28
N GLU A 131 -4.56 -14.52 0.11
CA GLU A 131 -4.17 -15.90 -0.24
C GLU A 131 -2.65 -16.10 -0.16
N VAL A 132 -1.86 -15.15 -0.65
CA VAL A 132 -0.40 -15.20 -0.60
C VAL A 132 0.10 -15.01 0.84
N THR A 133 -0.51 -14.10 1.59
CA THR A 133 -0.20 -13.88 3.00
C THR A 133 -0.37 -15.15 3.83
N GLU A 134 -1.43 -15.92 3.62
CA GLU A 134 -1.59 -17.20 4.32
C GLU A 134 -0.48 -18.21 3.96
N LYS A 135 -0.02 -18.25 2.70
CA LYS A 135 1.15 -19.07 2.32
C LYS A 135 2.41 -18.63 3.06
N VAL A 136 2.64 -17.32 3.19
CA VAL A 136 3.81 -16.77 3.92
C VAL A 136 3.71 -17.06 5.42
N LYS A 137 2.52 -16.95 6.04
CA LYS A 137 2.30 -17.33 7.44
C LYS A 137 2.59 -18.82 7.67
N ASN A 138 2.15 -19.69 6.76
CA ASN A 138 2.44 -21.12 6.83
C ASN A 138 3.94 -21.41 6.69
N ILE A 139 4.66 -20.68 5.83
CA ILE A 139 6.12 -20.77 5.75
C ILE A 139 6.77 -20.39 7.09
N ALA A 140 6.33 -19.31 7.73
CA ALA A 140 6.85 -18.89 9.02
C ALA A 140 6.61 -19.94 10.11
N GLN A 141 5.43 -20.56 10.13
CA GLN A 141 5.13 -21.69 11.03
C GLN A 141 6.02 -22.91 10.73
N GLY A 142 6.26 -23.22 9.46
CA GLY A 142 7.15 -24.30 9.05
C GLY A 142 8.60 -24.07 9.48
N ALA A 143 9.12 -22.86 9.31
CA ALA A 143 10.44 -22.47 9.79
C ALA A 143 10.56 -22.55 11.31
N ALA A 144 9.49 -22.16 12.03
CA ALA A 144 9.43 -22.28 13.48
C ALA A 144 9.52 -23.76 13.92
N LEU A 145 8.70 -24.61 13.31
CA LEU A 145 8.66 -26.04 13.58
C LEU A 145 10.01 -26.71 13.29
N ALA A 146 10.61 -26.43 12.14
CA ALA A 146 11.88 -27.04 11.72
C ALA A 146 13.06 -26.67 12.61
N THR A 147 13.00 -25.52 13.29
CA THR A 147 14.07 -25.02 14.17
C THR A 147 13.77 -25.22 15.66
N GLY A 148 12.58 -25.68 16.01
CA GLY A 148 12.12 -25.77 17.40
C GLY A 148 11.80 -24.41 18.04
N THR A 149 11.74 -23.33 17.25
CA THR A 149 11.40 -21.99 17.74
C THR A 149 9.88 -21.79 17.82
N LYS A 150 9.45 -20.69 18.45
CA LYS A 150 8.07 -20.20 18.38
C LYS A 150 8.05 -18.94 17.54
N VAL A 151 7.05 -18.79 16.67
CA VAL A 151 6.84 -17.56 15.89
C VAL A 151 5.61 -16.81 16.39
N LYS A 152 5.75 -15.48 16.53
CA LYS A 152 4.62 -14.56 16.63
C LYS A 152 4.58 -13.70 15.38
N ILE A 153 3.40 -13.61 14.78
CA ILE A 153 3.16 -12.85 13.54
C ILE A 153 2.25 -11.69 13.89
N HIS A 154 2.66 -10.47 13.55
CA HIS A 154 1.91 -9.27 13.87
C HIS A 154 1.81 -8.35 12.65
N GLN A 155 0.67 -7.70 12.48
CA GLN A 155 0.53 -6.61 11.52
C GLN A 155 1.01 -5.32 12.18
N PHE A 156 2.11 -4.74 11.67
CA PHE A 156 2.67 -3.53 12.28
C PHE A 156 1.95 -2.25 11.84
N GLN A 157 1.22 -2.29 10.73
CA GLN A 157 0.36 -1.21 10.23
C GLN A 157 -0.94 -1.83 9.68
N ASN A 158 -1.91 -1.00 9.28
CA ASN A 158 -3.13 -1.52 8.66
C ASN A 158 -2.87 -2.12 7.27
N GLU A 159 -3.68 -3.11 6.91
CA GLU A 159 -3.79 -3.62 5.55
C GLU A 159 -4.28 -2.52 4.60
N ILE A 160 -3.68 -2.49 3.41
CA ILE A 160 -4.06 -1.60 2.31
C ILE A 160 -4.79 -2.43 1.25
N ASP A 161 -5.89 -1.91 0.73
CA ASP A 161 -6.65 -2.53 -0.36
C ASP A 161 -6.27 -1.89 -1.71
N GLU A 162 -6.53 -2.59 -2.81
CA GLU A 162 -6.38 -2.01 -4.15
C GLU A 162 -7.31 -0.81 -4.34
N LEU A 163 -6.91 0.11 -5.21
CA LEU A 163 -7.78 1.22 -5.59
C LEU A 163 -8.73 0.81 -6.72
N LEU A 164 -10.04 0.96 -6.46
CA LEU A 164 -11.10 0.78 -7.44
C LEU A 164 -11.31 2.02 -8.29
N VAL A 165 -11.08 1.88 -9.60
CA VAL A 165 -11.24 3.00 -10.55
C VAL A 165 -12.70 3.12 -10.98
N THR A 166 -13.22 4.34 -10.92
CA THR A 166 -14.50 4.71 -11.53
C THR A 166 -14.22 5.62 -12.72
N LYS A 167 -14.40 5.12 -13.95
CA LYS A 167 -14.00 5.80 -15.18
C LYS A 167 -14.73 7.12 -15.34
N THR A 168 -16.04 7.16 -15.12
CA THR A 168 -16.82 8.40 -15.19
C THR A 168 -16.24 9.46 -14.26
N PHE A 169 -15.85 9.08 -13.04
CA PHE A 169 -15.27 10.00 -12.07
C PHE A 169 -13.86 10.48 -12.49
N ASN A 170 -13.06 9.58 -13.07
CA ASN A 170 -11.77 9.92 -13.67
C ASN A 170 -11.91 10.90 -14.84
N GLU A 171 -12.92 10.75 -15.69
CA GLU A 171 -13.14 11.67 -16.81
C GLU A 171 -13.52 13.06 -16.33
N VAL A 172 -14.38 13.17 -15.32
CA VAL A 172 -14.75 14.48 -14.74
C VAL A 172 -13.51 15.21 -14.22
N VAL A 173 -12.67 14.55 -13.42
CA VAL A 173 -11.47 15.23 -12.90
C VAL A 173 -10.42 15.50 -13.99
N ALA A 174 -10.34 14.67 -15.03
CA ALA A 174 -9.47 14.92 -16.17
C ALA A 174 -9.89 16.17 -16.93
N GLU A 175 -11.19 16.31 -17.23
CA GLU A 175 -11.75 17.51 -17.86
C GLU A 175 -11.48 18.77 -17.01
N GLU A 176 -11.67 18.70 -15.69
CA GLU A 176 -11.39 19.84 -14.82
C GLU A 176 -9.91 20.22 -14.77
N LEU A 177 -9.01 19.25 -14.79
CA LEU A 177 -7.56 19.49 -14.86
C LEU A 177 -7.15 20.10 -16.22
N GLU A 178 -7.72 19.61 -17.32
CA GLU A 178 -7.49 20.15 -18.66
C GLU A 178 -8.01 21.60 -18.80
N LEU A 179 -9.14 21.92 -18.17
CA LEU A 179 -9.65 23.30 -18.08
C LEU A 179 -8.72 24.23 -17.29
N GLN A 180 -7.89 23.69 -16.38
CA GLN A 180 -6.82 24.44 -15.72
C GLN A 180 -5.52 24.51 -16.55
N GLY A 181 -5.49 23.92 -17.75
CA GLY A 181 -4.36 23.94 -18.67
C GLY A 181 -3.36 22.79 -18.51
N GLU A 182 -3.73 21.72 -17.80
CA GLU A 182 -2.89 20.53 -17.65
C GLU A 182 -2.98 19.59 -18.86
N ASP A 183 -1.87 18.93 -19.20
CA ASP A 183 -1.84 17.81 -20.13
C ASP A 183 -2.05 16.49 -19.36
N VAL A 184 -3.28 15.97 -19.40
CA VAL A 184 -3.71 14.85 -18.57
C VAL A 184 -3.50 13.52 -19.27
N ASN A 185 -2.63 12.68 -18.72
CA ASN A 185 -2.52 11.30 -19.16
C ASN A 185 -3.66 10.46 -18.59
N ARG A 186 -4.65 10.15 -19.45
CA ARG A 186 -5.83 9.34 -19.09
C ARG A 186 -5.58 7.82 -19.16
N LYS A 187 -4.38 7.36 -19.55
CA LYS A 187 -4.08 5.93 -19.67
C LYS A 187 -3.86 5.31 -18.30
N GLU A 188 -4.65 4.29 -17.98
CA GLU A 188 -4.43 3.47 -16.79
C GLU A 188 -3.04 2.83 -16.82
N ARG A 189 -2.36 2.89 -15.68
CA ARG A 189 -1.08 2.21 -15.48
C ARG A 189 -1.29 1.06 -14.50
N PHE A 190 -0.95 -0.15 -14.91
CA PHE A 190 -1.03 -1.31 -14.03
C PHE A 190 0.21 -1.40 -13.13
N GLY A 191 0.00 -1.66 -11.84
CA GLY A 191 1.05 -2.08 -10.91
C GLY A 191 1.96 -0.98 -10.37
N ILE A 192 1.49 0.27 -10.28
CA ILE A 192 2.28 1.38 -9.70
C ILE A 192 1.75 1.72 -8.31
N GLY A 193 2.57 1.46 -7.29
CA GLY A 193 2.37 1.96 -5.93
C GLY A 193 1.24 1.27 -5.13
N SER A 194 1.08 1.75 -3.90
CA SER A 194 0.05 1.36 -2.94
C SER A 194 -0.29 2.58 -2.12
N THR A 195 -1.57 2.76 -1.78
CA THR A 195 -2.03 3.88 -0.96
C THR A 195 -3.27 3.45 -0.19
N ASP A 196 -3.42 3.88 1.05
CA ASP A 196 -4.61 3.61 1.87
C ASP A 196 -5.87 4.35 1.39
N ALA A 197 -5.76 5.22 0.36
CA ALA A 197 -6.91 5.68 -0.43
C ALA A 197 -7.61 4.51 -1.15
N GLY A 198 -6.90 3.40 -1.41
CA GLY A 198 -7.49 2.17 -1.91
C GLY A 198 -8.55 1.61 -0.97
N ASN A 199 -8.33 1.65 0.36
CA ASN A 199 -9.34 1.25 1.34
C ASN A 199 -10.59 2.13 1.29
N VAL A 200 -10.43 3.45 1.09
CA VAL A 200 -11.58 4.37 0.93
C VAL A 200 -12.37 4.03 -0.32
N SER A 201 -11.65 3.73 -1.41
CA SER A 201 -12.26 3.28 -2.66
C SER A 201 -13.02 1.97 -2.53
N GLN A 202 -12.87 1.20 -1.45
CA GLN A 202 -13.68 0.00 -1.20
C GLN A 202 -15.10 0.32 -0.70
N VAL A 203 -15.33 1.53 -0.18
CA VAL A 203 -16.61 1.90 0.45
C VAL A 203 -17.30 3.09 -0.20
N VAL A 204 -16.56 3.98 -0.86
CA VAL A 204 -17.12 5.13 -1.60
C VAL A 204 -16.34 5.36 -2.90
N PRO A 205 -16.99 5.85 -3.98
CA PRO A 205 -16.28 6.27 -5.19
C PRO A 205 -15.14 7.23 -4.83
N THR A 206 -13.92 6.93 -5.28
CA THR A 206 -12.71 7.66 -4.85
C THR A 206 -11.82 7.97 -6.04
N ILE A 207 -11.32 9.21 -6.11
CA ILE A 207 -10.27 9.59 -7.07
C ILE A 207 -8.95 9.89 -6.34
N HIS A 208 -7.85 9.47 -6.96
CA HIS A 208 -6.47 9.77 -6.56
C HIS A 208 -5.61 10.01 -7.83
N PRO A 209 -5.94 11.02 -8.65
CA PRO A 209 -5.13 11.44 -9.78
C PRO A 209 -3.82 12.09 -9.33
N TYR A 210 -2.97 12.36 -10.31
CA TYR A 210 -1.69 12.99 -10.12
C TYR A 210 -1.62 14.35 -10.81
N ILE A 211 -0.87 15.29 -10.22
CA ILE A 211 -0.57 16.62 -10.79
C ILE A 211 0.94 16.79 -10.99
N LYS A 212 1.34 17.36 -12.14
CA LYS A 212 2.74 17.60 -12.47
C LYS A 212 3.36 18.70 -11.61
N ILE A 213 4.47 18.40 -10.95
CA ILE A 213 5.24 19.35 -10.13
C ILE A 213 6.70 19.54 -10.57
N GLY A 214 7.12 18.84 -11.64
CA GLY A 214 8.52 18.85 -12.10
C GLY A 214 8.70 18.15 -13.44
N PRO A 215 9.91 17.68 -13.79
CA PRO A 215 10.17 17.01 -15.05
C PRO A 215 9.43 15.65 -15.16
N ASP A 216 9.27 15.15 -16.38
CA ASP A 216 8.49 13.93 -16.69
C ASP A 216 9.04 12.66 -16.04
N ASP A 217 10.34 12.65 -15.75
CA ASP A 217 11.10 11.57 -15.12
C ASP A 217 11.30 11.79 -13.61
N LEU A 218 10.61 12.75 -13.00
CA LEU A 218 10.66 12.98 -11.55
C LEU A 218 10.16 11.73 -10.80
N ILE A 219 11.03 11.16 -9.97
CA ILE A 219 10.76 9.93 -9.21
C ILE A 219 10.37 10.27 -7.77
N ALA A 220 9.31 9.66 -7.27
CA ALA A 220 8.89 9.81 -5.87
C ALA A 220 9.94 9.26 -4.89
N HIS A 221 9.93 9.77 -3.65
CA HIS A 221 10.80 9.37 -2.54
C HIS A 221 12.30 9.70 -2.75
N THR A 222 12.59 10.74 -3.53
CA THR A 222 13.95 11.27 -3.70
C THR A 222 14.07 12.71 -3.19
N ASN A 223 15.31 13.19 -3.06
CA ASN A 223 15.56 14.58 -2.70
C ASN A 223 14.99 15.53 -3.75
N GLU A 224 15.10 15.19 -5.03
CA GLU A 224 14.60 15.97 -6.16
C GLU A 224 13.07 16.13 -6.08
N PHE A 225 12.34 15.09 -5.68
CA PHE A 225 10.90 15.17 -5.46
C PHE A 225 10.55 16.15 -4.33
N ARG A 226 11.29 16.10 -3.21
CA ARG A 226 11.14 17.06 -2.11
C ARG A 226 11.35 18.49 -2.60
N GLU A 227 12.40 18.73 -3.38
CA GLU A 227 12.70 20.04 -3.94
C GLU A 227 11.60 20.53 -4.89
N ALA A 228 11.08 19.65 -5.75
CA ALA A 228 9.97 19.96 -6.64
C ALA A 228 8.69 20.30 -5.86
N ALA A 229 8.39 19.57 -4.79
CA ALA A 229 7.19 19.77 -3.97
C ALA A 229 7.18 21.11 -3.22
N ARG A 230 8.34 21.74 -3.01
CA ARG A 230 8.48 23.08 -2.39
C ARG A 230 8.78 24.20 -3.39
N SER A 231 8.67 23.92 -4.69
CA SER A 231 8.97 24.86 -5.76
C SER A 231 7.74 25.71 -6.12
N GLU A 232 7.97 26.82 -6.85
CA GLU A 232 6.87 27.64 -7.40
C GLU A 232 5.92 26.82 -8.30
N LEU A 233 6.44 25.82 -9.03
CA LEU A 233 5.62 24.92 -9.83
C LEU A 233 4.77 24.00 -8.92
N GLY A 234 5.33 23.52 -7.81
CA GLY A 234 4.59 22.78 -6.79
C GLY A 234 3.47 23.61 -6.16
N ASP A 235 3.73 24.87 -5.82
CA ASP A 235 2.74 25.80 -5.29
C ASP A 235 1.62 26.09 -6.31
N LYS A 236 1.98 26.29 -7.58
CA LYS A 236 1.00 26.45 -8.67
C LYS A 236 0.15 25.19 -8.82
N ALA A 237 0.76 24.01 -8.81
CA ALA A 237 0.06 22.73 -8.90
C ALA A 237 -0.90 22.51 -7.74
N LEU A 238 -0.57 22.97 -6.52
CA LEU A 238 -1.47 22.95 -5.37
C LEU A 238 -2.74 23.78 -5.64
N ILE A 239 -2.59 24.99 -6.16
CA ILE A 239 -3.74 25.86 -6.49
C ILE A 239 -4.58 25.28 -7.64
N THR A 240 -3.92 24.76 -8.68
CA THR A 240 -4.58 24.05 -9.79
C THR A 240 -5.39 22.86 -9.26
N SER A 241 -4.79 22.06 -8.38
CA SER A 241 -5.44 20.88 -7.78
C SER A 241 -6.66 21.27 -6.96
N ALA A 242 -6.56 22.33 -6.15
CA ALA A 242 -7.67 22.81 -5.34
C ALA A 242 -8.88 23.23 -6.21
N LYS A 243 -8.62 23.94 -7.31
CA LYS A 243 -9.68 24.34 -8.27
C LYS A 243 -10.31 23.13 -8.94
N ALA A 244 -9.49 22.21 -9.47
CA ALA A 244 -9.98 21.02 -10.16
C ALA A 244 -10.83 20.13 -9.23
N LEU A 245 -10.38 19.92 -7.99
CA LEU A 245 -11.16 19.16 -7.00
C LEU A 245 -12.47 19.85 -6.62
N ALA A 246 -12.45 21.17 -6.40
CA ALA A 246 -13.65 21.93 -6.05
C ALA A 246 -14.69 21.89 -7.18
N ASN A 247 -14.26 22.08 -8.44
CA ASN A 247 -15.15 22.00 -9.59
C ASN A 247 -15.66 20.58 -9.83
N THR A 248 -14.81 19.56 -9.66
CA THR A 248 -15.23 18.15 -9.75
C THR A 248 -16.35 17.87 -8.75
N ALA A 249 -16.17 18.29 -7.49
CA ALA A 249 -17.20 18.15 -6.47
C ALA A 249 -18.48 18.96 -6.81
N TYR A 250 -18.33 20.17 -7.34
CA TYR A 250 -19.44 21.00 -7.78
C TYR A 250 -20.26 20.33 -8.89
N ARG A 251 -19.60 19.72 -9.87
CA ARG A 251 -20.27 18.97 -10.96
C ARG A 251 -21.02 17.76 -10.44
N LEU A 252 -20.42 16.99 -9.52
CA LEU A 252 -21.12 15.86 -8.87
C LEU A 252 -22.42 16.30 -8.16
N ILE A 253 -22.49 17.53 -7.67
CA ILE A 253 -23.66 18.08 -6.96
C ILE A 253 -24.69 18.66 -7.93
N THR A 254 -24.24 19.34 -8.98
CA THR A 254 -25.10 20.18 -9.82
C THR A 254 -25.50 19.56 -11.15
N GLU A 255 -24.73 18.60 -11.67
CA GLU A 255 -25.07 17.89 -12.90
C GLU A 255 -26.03 16.73 -12.61
N GLU A 256 -27.22 16.81 -13.19
CA GLU A 256 -28.27 15.81 -12.98
C GLU A 256 -27.79 14.40 -13.40
N GLY A 257 -27.90 13.45 -12.48
CA GLY A 257 -27.56 12.04 -12.72
C GLY A 257 -26.07 11.69 -12.69
N LEU A 258 -25.15 12.66 -12.63
CA LEU A 258 -23.71 12.38 -12.68
C LEU A 258 -23.24 11.55 -11.48
N LEU A 259 -23.59 11.96 -10.26
CA LEU A 259 -23.22 11.23 -9.05
C LEU A 259 -23.80 9.80 -9.02
N GLU A 260 -25.04 9.62 -9.49
CA GLU A 260 -25.66 8.30 -9.52
C GLU A 260 -24.97 7.37 -10.52
N LYS A 261 -24.57 7.89 -11.69
CA LYS A 261 -23.76 7.15 -12.66
C LYS A 261 -22.41 6.74 -12.06
N VAL A 262 -21.73 7.65 -11.36
CA VAL A 262 -20.46 7.36 -10.65
C VAL A 262 -20.67 6.27 -9.60
N LYS A 263 -21.74 6.35 -8.79
CA LYS A 263 -22.06 5.33 -7.77
C LYS A 263 -22.43 3.98 -8.40
N GLU A 264 -23.12 3.97 -9.53
CA GLU A 264 -23.48 2.73 -10.23
C GLU A 264 -22.24 2.01 -10.77
N GLU A 265 -21.37 2.75 -11.46
CA GLU A 265 -20.11 2.22 -11.95
C GLU A 265 -19.20 1.74 -10.80
N PHE A 266 -19.17 2.47 -9.69
CA PHE A 266 -18.47 2.02 -8.49
C PHE A 266 -19.01 0.68 -7.96
N ARG A 267 -20.34 0.53 -7.85
CA ARG A 267 -20.96 -0.74 -7.43
C ARG A 267 -20.65 -1.89 -8.40
N GLU A 268 -20.52 -1.61 -9.69
CA GLU A 268 -20.05 -2.60 -10.68
C GLU A 268 -18.60 -3.00 -10.43
N ALA A 269 -17.71 -2.03 -10.19
CA ALA A 269 -16.30 -2.31 -9.89
C ALA A 269 -16.15 -3.21 -8.65
N GLN A 270 -16.93 -2.95 -7.58
CA GLN A 270 -16.95 -3.81 -6.38
C GLN A 270 -17.39 -5.25 -6.68
N ARG A 271 -18.42 -5.43 -7.52
CA ARG A 271 -18.89 -6.77 -7.92
C ARG A 271 -17.84 -7.55 -8.73
N ASN A 272 -16.97 -6.84 -9.44
CA ASN A 272 -15.96 -7.43 -10.32
C ASN A 272 -14.65 -7.82 -9.60
N GLN A 273 -14.50 -7.55 -8.30
CA GLN A 273 -13.32 -7.92 -7.49
C GLN A 273 -13.18 -9.44 -7.19
N GLY A 274 -13.95 -10.29 -7.90
CA GLY A 274 -14.07 -11.73 -7.69
C GLY A 274 -12.75 -12.50 -7.65
#